data_AF-A0A1C3NQT0-F1
#
_entry.id   AF-A0A1C3NQT0-F1
#
_cell.length_a   1.000
_cell.length_b   1.000
_cell.length_c   1.000
_cell.angle_alpha   90.00
_cell.angle_beta   90.00
_cell.angle_gamma   90.00
#
_symmetry.space_group_name_H-M   'P 1'
#
loop_
_entity.id
_entity.type
_entity.pdbx_description
1 polymer ?
#
loop_
_entity_poly.entity_id
_entity_poly.type
_entity_poly.pdbx_seq_one_letter_code
_entity_poly.pdbx_strand_id
1 'polypeptide(L)' 'MTGFVAEHRDAHGVEPICRVLEIAASTYYSHAARQAHPEAPADRWWRDRALEAR' A
#
# COMPACT_ATOMS: atom_id res chain seq x y z
N MET A 1 -7.58 -5.33 3.48
CA MET A 1 -8.62 -4.26 3.45
C MET A 1 -8.79 -3.60 2.07
N THR A 2 -7.88 -3.79 1.11
CA THR A 2 -7.93 -3.17 -0.23
C THR A 2 -8.54 -4.04 -1.32
N GLY A 3 -9.18 -5.15 -0.96
CA GLY A 3 -9.73 -6.14 -1.91
C GLY A 3 -10.75 -5.55 -2.88
N PHE A 4 -11.68 -4.73 -2.37
CA PHE A 4 -12.69 -4.05 -3.19
C PHE A 4 -12.06 -3.18 -4.30
N VAL A 5 -11.03 -2.39 -3.96
CA VAL A 5 -10.31 -1.55 -4.92
C VAL A 5 -9.60 -2.43 -5.94
N ALA A 6 -8.98 -3.54 -5.52
CA ALA A 6 -8.29 -4.46 -6.43
C ALA A 6 -9.22 -5.11 -7.45
N GLU A 7 -10.46 -5.44 -7.06
CA GLU A 7 -11.46 -6.06 -7.92
C GLU A 7 -12.02 -5.08 -8.98
N HIS A 8 -12.13 -3.80 -8.64
CA HIS A 8 -12.83 -2.80 -9.48
C HIS A 8 -11.89 -1.84 -10.21
N ARG A 9 -10.58 -1.85 -9.92
CA ARG A 9 -9.61 -0.91 -10.51
C ARG A 9 -9.54 -0.98 -12.04
N ASP A 10 -9.81 -2.14 -12.64
CA ASP A 10 -9.68 -2.32 -14.09
C ASP A 10 -10.81 -1.60 -14.84
N ALA A 11 -11.97 -1.43 -14.21
CA ALA A 11 -13.13 -0.73 -14.77
C ALA A 11 -13.14 0.78 -14.45
N HIS A 12 -12.66 1.17 -13.26
CA HIS A 12 -12.84 2.54 -12.75
C HIS A 12 -11.54 3.27 -12.39
N GLY A 13 -10.40 2.58 -12.37
CA GLY A 13 -9.14 3.10 -11.85
C GLY A 13 -9.10 3.13 -10.31
N VAL A 14 -7.89 3.22 -9.75
CA VAL A 14 -7.67 3.21 -8.29
C VAL A 14 -8.09 4.53 -7.65
N GLU A 15 -7.59 5.67 -8.14
CA GLU A 15 -7.88 7.00 -7.60
C GLU A 15 -9.37 7.34 -7.45
N PRO A 16 -10.24 7.07 -8.46
CA PRO A 16 -11.67 7.35 -8.33
C PRO A 16 -12.35 6.54 -7.23
N ILE A 17 -12.01 5.25 -7.09
CA ILE A 17 -12.54 4.38 -6.05
C ILE A 17 -12.07 4.84 -4.67
N CYS A 18 -10.76 5.12 -4.52
CA CYS A 18 -10.19 5.60 -3.27
C CYS A 18 -10.83 6.90 -2.80
N ARG A 19 -11.19 7.81 -3.72
CA ARG A 19 -11.93 9.05 -3.41
C ARG A 19 -13.31 8.77 -2.80
N VAL A 20 -14.07 7.81 -3.34
CA VAL A 20 -15.41 7.45 -2.83
C VAL A 20 -15.33 6.75 -1.48
N LEU A 21 -14.32 5.90 -1.29
CA LEU A 21 -14.08 5.20 -0.01
C LEU A 21 -13.43 6.09 1.06
N GLU A 22 -13.12 7.35 0.74
CA GLU A 22 -12.43 8.30 1.62
C GLU A 22 -11.09 7.77 2.16
N ILE A 23 -10.37 7.02 1.34
CA ILE A 23 -9.01 6.54 1.65
C ILE A 23 -8.00 7.19 0.71
N ALA A 24 -6.78 7.39 1.20
CA ALA A 24 -5.68 7.83 0.35
C ALA A 24 -5.28 6.72 -0.64
N ALA A 25 -5.08 7.07 -1.92
CA ALA A 25 -4.58 6.13 -2.93
C ALA A 25 -3.20 5.55 -2.55
N SER A 26 -2.37 6.32 -1.84
CA SER A 26 -1.10 5.84 -1.27
C SER A 26 -1.28 4.62 -0.37
N THR A 27 -2.36 4.56 0.42
CA THR A 27 -2.68 3.39 1.26
C THR A 27 -2.92 2.14 0.42
N TYR A 28 -3.60 2.27 -0.72
CA TYR A 28 -3.79 1.16 -1.65
C TYR A 28 -2.46 0.67 -2.20
N TYR A 29 -1.63 1.57 -2.74
CA TYR A 29 -0.35 1.20 -3.34
C TYR A 29 0.62 0.59 -2.32
N SER A 30 0.68 1.13 -1.09
CA SER A 30 1.49 0.54 -0.01
C SER A 30 1.05 -0.89 0.32
N HIS A 31 -0.25 -1.16 0.36
CA HIS A 31 -0.76 -2.51 0.58
C HIS A 31 -0.54 -3.42 -0.63
N ALA A 32 -0.65 -2.89 -1.86
CA ALA A 32 -0.37 -3.63 -3.07
C ALA A 32 1.11 -4.04 -3.15
N ALA A 33 2.04 -3.12 -2.86
CA ALA A 33 3.48 -3.38 -2.82
C ALA A 33 3.84 -4.45 -1.78
N ARG A 34 3.24 -4.38 -0.58
CA ARG A 34 3.44 -5.40 0.47
C ARG A 34 2.91 -6.78 0.10
N GLN A 35 1.85 -6.87 -0.70
CA GLN A 35 1.33 -8.16 -1.19
C GLN A 35 2.17 -8.72 -2.34
N ALA A 36 2.73 -7.86 -3.19
CA ALA A 36 3.60 -8.28 -4.28
C ALA A 36 4.98 -8.74 -3.79
N HIS A 37 5.45 -8.18 -2.67
CA HIS A 37 6.75 -8.51 -2.05
C HIS A 37 6.59 -8.86 -0.57
N PRO A 38 5.97 -10.00 -0.24
CA PRO A 38 5.78 -10.41 1.15
C PRO A 38 7.11 -10.68 1.88
N GLU A 39 8.17 -11.02 1.16
CA GLU A 39 9.53 -11.20 1.67
C GLU A 39 10.32 -9.89 1.86
N ALA A 40 9.81 -8.76 1.35
CA ALA A 40 10.50 -7.49 1.52
C ALA A 40 10.52 -7.07 2.99
N PRO A 41 11.67 -6.56 3.50
CA PRO A 41 11.73 -6.03 4.85
C PRO A 41 10.70 -4.92 5.02
N ALA A 42 9.91 -4.98 6.09
CA ALA A 42 8.97 -3.91 6.40
C ALA A 42 9.71 -2.57 6.55
N ASP A 43 9.06 -1.44 6.23
CA ASP A 43 9.67 -0.10 6.39
C ASP A 43 10.23 0.17 7.80
N ARG A 44 9.67 -0.51 8.81
CA ARG A 44 10.20 -0.48 10.17
C ARG A 44 11.63 -1.03 10.24
N TRP A 45 11.96 -2.09 9.52
CA TRP A 45 13.31 -2.66 9.50
C TRP A 45 14.35 -1.64 9.03
N TRP A 46 14.03 -0.86 7.99
CA TRP A 46 14.90 0.22 7.52
C TRP A 46 15.03 1.36 8.54
N ARG A 47 13.94 1.72 9.21
CA ARG A 47 13.96 2.73 10.28
C ARG A 47 14.79 2.28 11.49
N ASP A 48 14.63 1.03 11.90
CA ASP A 48 15.36 0.44 13.03
C ASP A 48 16.87 0.37 12.69
N ARG A 49 17.23 -0.07 11.48
CA ARG A 49 18.61 -0.01 10.94
C ARG A 49 19.20 1.40 10.96
N ALA A 50 18.41 2.41 10.56
CA ALA A 50 18.85 3.80 10.56
C ALA A 50 19.04 4.38 11.97
N LEU A 51 18.30 3.87 12.96
CA LEU A 51 18.46 4.24 14.37
C LEU A 51 19.69 3.56 15.01
N GLU A 52 19.98 2.30 14.65
CA GLU A 52 21.18 1.57 15.12
C GLU A 52 22.50 2.12 14.54
N ALA A 53 22.44 2.72 13.35
CA ALA A 53 23.62 3.30 12.68
C ALA A 53 24.05 4.67 13.22
N ARG A 54 23.44 5.15 14.31
CA ARG A 54 23.66 6.48 14.90
C ARG A 54 24.37 6.37 16.25
#